data_AF-A0A0P9EQ34-F1
#
_entry.id   AF-A0A0P9EQ34-F1
#
_cell.length_a   1.000
_cell.length_b   1.000
_cell.length_c   1.000
_cell.angle_alpha   90.00
_cell.angle_beta   90.00
_cell.angle_gamma   90.00
#
_symmetry.space_group_name_H-M   'P 1'
#
loop_
_entity.id
_entity.type
_entity.pdbx_description
1 polymer ?
#
loop_
_entity_poly.entity_id
_entity_poly.type
_entity_poly.pdbx_seq_one_letter_code
_entity_poly.pdbx_strand_id
1 'polypeptide(L)'
;MKLRFRSLLAEDLGWLTEAANDPEVAKYSLSIYPRTEHEISEFLKKELEESGRKYLVAELDGEPAGYVNVHSRAGRDRHVAWLGIEVRRKHWGKGLAARS
;
A
#
# COMPACT_ATOMS: atom_id res chain seq x y z
N MET A 1 2.63 -21.10 5.00
CA MET A 1 2.11 -19.82 4.49
C MET A 1 1.10 -19.26 5.48
N LYS A 2 1.56 -18.36 6.34
CA LYS A 2 0.74 -17.67 7.33
C LYS A 2 0.54 -16.23 6.86
N LEU A 3 -0.70 -15.89 6.51
CA LEU A 3 -1.09 -14.54 6.13
C LEU A 3 -1.65 -13.83 7.36
N ARG A 4 -1.18 -12.61 7.64
CA ARG A 4 -1.72 -11.73 8.68
C ARG A 4 -1.97 -10.34 8.11
N PHE A 5 -2.82 -9.58 8.78
CA PHE A 5 -3.08 -8.19 8.43
C PHE A 5 -2.79 -7.31 9.65
N ARG A 6 -2.19 -6.16 9.40
CA ARG A 6 -1.96 -5.13 10.42
C ARG A 6 -2.14 -3.74 9.81
N SER A 7 -2.20 -2.74 10.67
CA SER A 7 -2.15 -1.34 10.21
C SER A 7 -0.79 -1.03 9.58
N LEU A 8 -0.80 -0.04 8.68
CA LEU A 8 0.41 0.59 8.17
C LEU A 8 1.15 1.28 9.32
N LEU A 9 2.47 1.19 9.33
CA LEU A 9 3.34 1.76 10.34
C LEU A 9 4.42 2.63 9.70
N ALA A 10 5.07 3.50 10.49
CA ALA A 10 6.15 4.36 9.98
C ALA A 10 7.37 3.54 9.50
N GLU A 11 7.60 2.39 10.12
CA GLU A 11 8.69 1.45 9.81
C GLU A 11 8.51 0.79 8.43
N ASP A 12 7.34 0.92 7.81
CA ASP A 12 7.07 0.38 6.47
C ASP A 12 7.73 1.18 5.35
N LEU A 13 8.31 2.36 5.64
CA LEU A 13 8.95 3.24 4.67
C LEU A 13 9.95 2.50 3.75
N GLY A 14 10.74 1.60 4.31
CA GLY A 14 11.78 0.90 3.55
C GLY A 14 11.22 0.05 2.42
N TRP A 15 10.23 -0.81 2.71
CA TRP A 15 9.67 -1.68 1.67
C TRP A 15 8.70 -0.93 0.75
N LEU A 16 8.03 0.13 1.23
CA LEU A 16 7.25 1.02 0.38
C LEU A 16 8.15 1.71 -0.65
N THR A 17 9.34 2.13 -0.24
CA THR A 17 10.34 2.74 -1.12
C THR A 17 10.88 1.75 -2.14
N GLU A 18 11.16 0.52 -1.72
CA GLU A 18 11.51 -0.58 -2.62
C GLU A 18 10.40 -0.84 -3.65
N ALA A 19 9.15 -0.97 -3.20
CA ALA A 19 8.03 -1.33 -4.06
C ALA A 19 7.67 -0.22 -5.06
N ALA A 20 7.65 1.04 -4.60
CA ALA A 20 7.40 2.20 -5.46
C ALA A 20 8.48 2.40 -6.54
N ASN A 21 9.69 1.89 -6.28
CA ASN A 21 10.81 1.99 -7.21
C ASN A 21 11.13 0.67 -7.96
N ASP A 22 10.28 -0.35 -7.87
CA ASP A 22 10.42 -1.52 -8.73
C ASP A 22 9.88 -1.17 -10.14
N PRO A 23 10.72 -1.21 -11.20
CA PRO A 23 10.31 -0.81 -12.54
C PRO A 23 9.13 -1.63 -13.10
N GLU A 24 8.98 -2.89 -12.67
CA GLU A 24 7.83 -3.70 -13.12
C GLU A 24 6.55 -3.37 -12.37
N VAL A 25 6.64 -2.93 -11.11
CA VAL A 25 5.49 -2.43 -10.35
C VAL A 25 5.07 -1.06 -10.86
N ALA A 26 6.04 -0.18 -11.14
CA ALA A 26 5.81 1.19 -11.59
C ALA A 26 4.97 1.29 -12.88
N LYS A 27 5.05 0.29 -13.78
CA LYS A 27 4.22 0.21 -15.00
C LYS A 27 2.71 0.24 -14.75
N TYR A 28 2.29 -0.19 -13.55
CA TYR A 28 0.88 -0.25 -13.14
C TYR A 28 0.49 0.87 -12.16
N SER A 29 1.45 1.73 -11.78
CA SER A 29 1.22 2.84 -10.87
C SER A 29 0.80 4.10 -11.63
N LEU A 30 -0.08 4.89 -11.02
CA LEU A 30 -0.41 6.24 -11.49
C LEU A 30 0.60 7.30 -11.01
N SER A 31 1.53 6.91 -10.14
CA SER A 31 2.55 7.81 -9.60
C SER A 31 3.73 7.97 -10.55
N ILE A 32 4.41 9.11 -10.48
CA ILE A 32 5.64 9.36 -11.23
C ILE A 32 6.76 8.56 -10.58
N TYR A 33 7.41 7.72 -11.37
CA TYR A 33 8.61 6.95 -11.03
C TYR A 33 9.84 7.61 -11.68
N PRO A 34 11.03 7.61 -11.03
CA PRO A 34 11.32 7.11 -9.69
C PRO A 34 10.90 8.09 -8.59
N ARG A 35 10.75 7.57 -7.37
CA ARG A 35 10.44 8.36 -6.17
C ARG A 35 11.58 8.30 -5.18
N THR A 36 11.91 9.43 -4.59
CA THR A 36 12.87 9.53 -3.49
C THR A 36 12.28 8.99 -2.18
N GLU A 37 13.13 8.54 -1.27
CA GLU A 37 12.71 8.12 0.09
C GLU A 37 11.99 9.26 0.81
N HIS A 38 12.43 10.51 0.63
CA HIS A 38 11.78 11.68 1.22
C HIS A 38 10.33 11.85 0.74
N GLU A 39 10.07 11.72 -0.56
CA GLU A 39 8.70 11.80 -1.10
C GLU A 39 7.78 10.69 -0.57
N ILE A 40 8.34 9.51 -0.31
CA ILE A 40 7.57 8.38 0.23
C ILE A 40 7.36 8.55 1.74
N SER A 41 8.33 9.12 2.45
CA SER A 41 8.21 9.47 3.87
C SER A 41 7.11 10.51 4.10
N GLU A 42 7.09 11.59 3.29
CA GLU A 42 6.04 12.60 3.37
C GLU A 42 4.65 12.02 3.02
N PHE A 43 4.60 11.14 2.03
CA PHE A 43 3.38 10.39 1.72
C PHE A 43 2.92 9.55 2.91
N LEU A 44 3.80 8.72 3.48
CA LEU A 44 3.48 7.83 4.60
C LEU A 44 3.02 8.63 5.82
N LYS A 45 3.70 9.73 6.15
CA LYS A 45 3.32 10.62 7.24
C LYS A 45 1.90 11.15 7.07
N LYS A 46 1.57 11.63 5.86
CA LYS A 46 0.23 12.11 5.54
C LYS A 46 -0.83 11.01 5.69
N GLU A 47 -0.55 9.81 5.19
CA GLU A 47 -1.50 8.69 5.29
C GLU A 47 -1.72 8.22 6.74
N LEU A 48 -0.71 8.32 7.61
CA LEU A 48 -0.84 8.01 9.03
C LEU A 48 -1.62 9.07 9.82
N GLU A 49 -1.55 10.35 9.40
CA GLU A 49 -2.28 11.46 10.01
C GLU A 49 -3.74 11.55 9.50
N GLU A 50 -4.02 11.16 8.26
CA GLU A 50 -5.31 11.36 7.60
C GLU A 50 -6.34 10.28 7.97
N SER A 51 -7.28 10.64 8.87
CA SER A 51 -8.28 9.68 9.40
C SER A 51 -9.25 9.08 8.37
N GLY A 52 -9.36 9.67 7.18
CA GLY A 52 -10.29 9.26 6.12
C GLY A 52 -9.80 8.10 5.24
N ARG A 53 -8.53 7.72 5.35
CA ARG A 53 -7.92 6.60 4.62
C ARG A 53 -7.54 5.51 5.61
N LYS A 54 -7.81 4.25 5.26
CA LYS A 54 -7.44 3.09 6.07
C LYS A 54 -6.57 2.18 5.25
N TYR A 55 -5.40 1.86 5.80
CA TYR A 55 -4.44 0.94 5.20
C TYR A 55 -4.36 -0.35 6.02
N LEU A 56 -4.37 -1.48 5.31
CA LEU A 56 -4.08 -2.80 5.86
C LEU A 56 -2.88 -3.37 5.11
N VAL A 57 -1.79 -3.59 5.84
CA VAL A 57 -0.60 -4.27 5.33
C VAL A 57 -0.81 -5.77 5.49
N ALA A 58 -0.63 -6.50 4.40
CA ALA A 58 -0.63 -7.95 4.38
C ALA A 58 0.78 -8.46 4.69
N GLU A 59 0.93 -9.28 5.73
CA GLU A 59 2.18 -9.96 6.06
C GLU A 59 2.13 -11.43 5.64
N LEU A 60 3.10 -11.85 4.84
CA LEU A 60 3.30 -13.26 4.47
C LEU A 60 4.50 -13.82 5.23
N ASP A 61 4.26 -14.79 6.10
CA ASP A 61 5.31 -15.46 6.89
C ASP A 61 6.19 -14.47 7.69
N GLY A 62 5.60 -13.36 8.14
CA GLY A 62 6.26 -12.33 8.95
C GLY A 62 6.85 -11.16 8.14
N GLU A 63 6.77 -11.21 6.82
CA GLU A 63 7.28 -10.15 5.95
C GLU A 63 6.11 -9.34 5.32
N PRO A 64 6.18 -8.00 5.27
CA PRO A 64 5.23 -7.19 4.52
C PRO A 64 5.22 -7.59 3.04
N ALA A 65 4.07 -8.04 2.54
CA ALA A 65 3.90 -8.51 1.17
C ALA A 65 3.18 -7.50 0.27
N GLY A 66 2.56 -6.47 0.86
CA GLY A 66 1.79 -5.45 0.16
C GLY A 66 0.80 -4.76 1.09
N TYR A 67 -0.01 -3.87 0.55
CA TYR A 67 -1.12 -3.24 1.29
C TYR A 67 -2.39 -3.18 0.45
N VAL A 68 -3.52 -3.10 1.14
CA VAL A 68 -4.77 -2.56 0.61
C VAL A 68 -5.10 -1.27 1.35
N ASN A 69 -5.57 -0.26 0.63
CA ASN A 69 -6.15 0.92 1.23
C ASN A 69 -7.57 1.13 0.76
N VAL A 70 -8.38 1.70 1.65
CA VAL A 70 -9.74 2.15 1.34
C VAL A 70 -9.88 3.60 1.74
N HIS A 71 -10.47 4.39 0.85
CA HIS A 71 -10.86 5.76 1.17
C HIS A 71 -12.23 6.08 0.58
N SER A 72 -13.09 6.65 1.41
CA SER A 72 -14.44 7.05 1.02
C SER A 72 -14.44 8.46 0.46
N ARG A 73 -15.31 8.75 -0.51
CA ARG A 73 -15.52 10.14 -0.94
C ARG A 73 -16.30 10.92 0.13
N ALA A 74 -16.12 12.23 0.16
CA ALA A 74 -16.89 13.11 1.05
C ALA A 74 -18.26 13.47 0.45
N GLY A 75 -19.18 14.00 1.28
CA GLY A 75 -20.43 14.59 0.81
C GLY A 75 -21.51 13.57 0.43
N ARG A 76 -22.12 13.74 -0.75
CA ARG A 76 -23.20 12.88 -1.26
C ARG A 76 -22.70 11.49 -1.68
N ASP A 77 -21.42 11.40 -2.04
CA ASP A 77 -20.79 10.17 -2.53
C ASP A 77 -20.13 9.34 -1.42
N ARG A 78 -20.46 9.59 -0.14
CA ARG A 78 -19.90 8.85 1.01
C ARG A 78 -20.16 7.35 1.02
N HIS A 79 -21.08 6.90 0.17
CA HIS A 79 -21.40 5.49 -0.05
C HIS A 79 -20.48 4.85 -1.10
N VAL A 80 -19.59 5.62 -1.72
CA VAL A 80 -18.59 5.16 -2.71
C VAL A 80 -17.21 5.23 -2.09
N ALA A 81 -16.46 4.13 -2.22
CA ALA A 81 -15.07 4.03 -1.78
C ALA A 81 -14.17 3.60 -2.93
N TRP A 82 -12.93 4.09 -2.89
CA TRP A 82 -11.85 3.65 -3.76
C TRP A 82 -10.96 2.68 -3.00
N LEU A 83 -10.58 1.59 -3.68
CA LEU A 83 -9.66 0.60 -3.18
C LEU A 83 -8.35 0.70 -3.96
N GLY A 84 -7.25 0.91 -3.25
CA GLY A 84 -5.90 0.76 -3.79
C GLY A 84 -5.32 -0.56 -3.30
N ILE A 85 -4.81 -1.40 -4.20
CA ILE A 85 -4.13 -2.64 -3.84
C ILE A 85 -2.74 -2.62 -4.46
N GLU A 86 -1.73 -2.89 -3.63
CA GLU A 86 -0.35 -3.03 -4.06
C GLU A 86 0.23 -4.30 -3.47
N VAL A 87 0.83 -5.14 -4.32
CA VAL A 87 1.56 -6.34 -3.88
C VAL A 87 3.00 -6.20 -4.32
N ARG A 88 3.94 -6.38 -3.39
CA ARG A 88 5.37 -6.36 -3.71
C ARG A 88 5.68 -7.47 -4.71
N ARG A 89 6.50 -7.15 -5.72
CA ARG A 89 6.79 -8.03 -6.85
C ARG A 89 7.20 -9.45 -6.46
N LYS A 90 8.02 -9.61 -5.44
CA LYS A 90 8.50 -10.92 -4.96
C LYS A 90 7.40 -11.85 -4.42
N HIS A 91 6.18 -11.34 -4.22
CA HIS A 91 5.03 -12.13 -3.82
C HIS A 91 3.95 -12.26 -4.90
N TRP A 92 4.22 -11.81 -6.13
CA TRP A 92 3.33 -12.04 -7.27
C TRP A 92 3.14 -13.53 -7.57
N GLY A 93 1.98 -13.89 -8.13
CA GLY A 93 1.62 -15.28 -8.42
C GLY A 93 1.22 -16.12 -7.20
N LYS A 94 1.21 -15.56 -5.99
CA LYS A 94 0.86 -16.27 -4.74
C LYS A 94 -0.59 -16.05 -4.27
N GLY A 95 -1.41 -15.39 -5.10
CA GLY A 95 -2.83 -15.15 -4.81
C GLY A 95 -3.11 -14.16 -3.66
N LEU A 96 -2.16 -13.29 -3.31
CA LEU A 96 -2.31 -12.35 -2.18
C LEU A 96 -3.38 -11.28 -2.42
N ALA A 97 -3.45 -10.71 -3.62
CA ALA A 97 -4.47 -9.71 -3.96
C ALA A 97 -5.92 -10.24 -3.91
N ALA A 98 -6.10 -11.56 -4.01
CA ALA A 98 -7.42 -12.19 -3.88
C ALA A 98 -7.84 -12.45 -2.42
N ARG A 99 -6.91 -12.25 -1.47
CA ARG A 99 -7.09 -12.56 -0.05
C ARG A 99 -7.03 -11.30 0.83
N SER A 100 -6.72 -10.15 0.24
CA SER A 100 -6.66 -8.82 0.85
C SER A 100 -8.02 -8.15 0.94
#